data_AF-A0A7X5DX68-F1
#
_entry.id   AF-A0A7X5DX68-F1
#
_cell.length_a   1.000
_cell.length_b   1.000
_cell.length_c   1.000
_cell.angle_alpha   90.00
_cell.angle_beta   90.00
_cell.angle_gamma   90.00
#
_symmetry.space_group_name_H-M   'P 1'
#
loop_
_entity.id
_entity.type
_entity.pdbx_description
1 polymer ?
#
loop_
_entity_poly.entity_id
_entity_poly.type
_entity_poly.pdbx_seq_one_letter_code
_entity_poly.pdbx_strand_id
1 'polypeptide(L)' 'MKLFGKAIFISKEAKSGYKDPSKTYYNALFSFGTETLNVNVKQECFFGALDKIERFAECELEMDFNPVFRMLTLTDVHSV' A
#
# COMPACT_ATOMS: atom_id res chain seq x y z
N MET A 1 -1.21 -7.01 -13.68
CA MET A 1 0.23 -7.31 -13.89
C MET A 1 0.91 -7.21 -12.55
N LYS A 2 1.69 -8.21 -12.15
CA LYS A 2 2.44 -8.15 -10.88
C LYS A 2 3.68 -7.28 -11.03
N LEU A 3 3.95 -6.47 -10.02
CA LEU A 3 5.09 -5.57 -9.90
C LEU A 3 5.74 -5.78 -8.54
N PHE A 4 7.07 -5.69 -8.51
CA PHE A 4 7.87 -5.79 -7.31
C PHE A 4 8.73 -4.54 -7.16
N GLY A 5 8.99 -4.11 -5.93
CA GLY A 5 9.82 -2.93 -5.69
C GLY A 5 10.33 -2.86 -4.26
N LYS A 6 11.33 -2.00 -4.05
CA LYS A 6 11.86 -1.66 -2.72
C LYS A 6 11.49 -0.24 -2.38
N ALA A 7 10.90 -0.01 -1.21
CA ALA A 7 10.47 1.32 -0.78
C ALA A 7 10.52 1.45 0.74
N ILE A 8 10.58 2.67 1.25
CA ILE A 8 10.58 2.94 2.69
C ILE A 8 9.14 3.19 3.14
N PHE A 9 8.67 2.48 4.16
CA PHE A 9 7.32 2.68 4.67
C PHE A 9 7.18 4.03 5.40
N ILE A 10 6.18 4.83 5.05
CA ILE A 10 5.96 6.16 5.68
C ILE A 10 4.72 6.13 6.59
N SER A 11 3.60 5.63 6.10
CA SER A 11 2.35 5.58 6.86
C SER A 11 1.31 4.69 6.18
N LYS A 12 0.26 4.36 6.92
CA LYS A 12 -0.95 3.72 6.40
C LYS A 12 -2.19 4.46 6.90
N GLU A 13 -3.23 4.50 6.09
CA GLU A 13 -4.49 5.16 6.45
C GLU A 13 -5.71 4.33 6.01
N ALA A 14 -6.76 4.42 6.82
CA ALA A 14 -8.09 3.94 6.47
C ALA A 14 -9.02 5.15 6.35
N LYS A 15 -9.73 5.27 5.23
CA LYS A 15 -10.65 6.39 4.95
C LYS A 15 -11.98 5.88 4.44
N SER A 16 -13.07 6.45 4.93
CA SER A 16 -14.40 6.21 4.36
C SER A 16 -14.51 6.77 2.96
N GLY A 17 -15.25 6.08 2.09
CA GLY A 17 -15.51 6.51 0.73
C GLY A 17 -16.28 7.81 0.68
N TYR A 18 -15.82 8.76 -0.13
CA TYR A 18 -16.54 10.02 -0.31
C TYR A 18 -17.91 9.83 -0.97
N LYS A 19 -17.99 8.99 -2.01
CA LYS A 19 -19.24 8.70 -2.73
C LYS A 19 -20.11 7.64 -2.03
N ASP A 20 -19.49 6.78 -1.25
CA ASP A 20 -20.14 5.70 -0.52
C ASP A 20 -19.47 5.56 0.86
N PRO A 21 -20.02 6.24 1.88
CA PRO A 21 -19.45 6.23 3.24
C PRO A 21 -19.44 4.86 3.90
N SER A 22 -20.22 3.90 3.39
CA SER A 22 -20.25 2.52 3.91
C SER A 22 -19.00 1.71 3.53
N LYS A 23 -18.24 2.18 2.53
CA LYS A 23 -17.00 1.54 2.10
C LYS A 23 -15.80 2.18 2.77
N THR A 24 -14.91 1.36 3.29
CA THR A 24 -13.60 1.79 3.80
C THR A 24 -12.52 1.45 2.78
N TYR A 25 -11.68 2.44 2.47
CA TYR A 25 -10.53 2.32 1.60
C TYR A 25 -9.26 2.37 2.45
N TYR A 26 -8.34 1.48 2.16
CA TYR A 26 -7.07 1.35 2.87
C TYR A 26 -5.94 1.73 1.93
N ASN A 27 -5.06 2.62 2.37
CA ASN A 27 -3.91 3.06 1.60
C ASN A 27 -2.63 2.97 2.42
N ALA A 28 -1.51 2.79 1.73
CA ALA A 28 -0.18 2.88 2.29
C ALA A 28 0.66 3.88 1.49
N LEU A 29 1.48 4.63 2.20
CA LEU A 29 2.41 5.60 1.65
C LEU A 29 3.83 5.08 1.86
N PHE A 30 4.61 5.06 0.78
CA PHE A 30 6.01 4.70 0.78
C PHE A 30 6.87 5.80 0.15
N SER A 31 8.14 5.88 0.54
CA SER A 31 9.16 6.64 -0.19
C SER A 31 9.83 5.71 -1.20
N PHE A 32 9.87 6.11 -2.47
CA PHE A 32 10.54 5.37 -3.54
C PHE A 32 11.53 6.30 -4.24
N GLY A 33 12.80 6.22 -3.84
CA GLY A 33 13.81 7.20 -4.27
C GLY A 33 13.47 8.60 -3.78
N THR A 34 13.33 9.56 -4.70
CA THR A 34 12.94 10.95 -4.41
C THR A 34 11.44 11.18 -4.44
N GLU A 35 10.65 10.17 -4.81
CA GLU A 35 9.20 10.27 -4.97
C GLU A 35 8.45 9.56 -3.84
N THR A 36 7.15 9.85 -3.75
CA THR A 36 6.26 9.10 -2.86
C THR A 36 5.34 8.18 -3.66
N LEU A 37 5.14 6.98 -3.16
CA LEU A 37 4.29 5.96 -3.75
C LEU A 37 3.09 5.73 -2.83
N ASN A 38 1.89 6.10 -3.31
CA ASN A 38 0.64 5.83 -2.63
C ASN A 38 -0.06 4.64 -3.30
N VAL A 39 -0.34 3.60 -2.54
CA VAL A 39 -0.95 2.35 -3.04
C VAL A 39 -2.19 2.00 -2.26
N ASN A 40 -3.18 1.46 -2.97
CA ASN A 40 -4.33 0.84 -2.33
C ASN A 40 -3.84 -0.44 -1.63
N VAL A 41 -4.46 -0.80 -0.53
CA VAL A 41 -4.08 -1.98 0.26
C VAL A 41 -5.32 -2.83 0.45
N LYS A 42 -5.19 -4.15 0.30
CA LYS A 42 -6.26 -5.06 0.71
C LYS A 42 -6.40 -5.03 2.23
N GLN A 43 -7.63 -5.11 2.73
CA GLN A 43 -7.90 -5.07 4.17
C GLN A 43 -7.06 -6.08 4.97
N GLU A 44 -6.91 -7.30 4.45
CA GLU A 44 -6.10 -8.36 5.07
C GLU A 44 -4.62 -7.97 5.20
N CYS A 45 -4.05 -7.35 4.16
CA CYS A 45 -2.67 -6.87 4.17
C CYS A 45 -2.51 -5.67 5.14
N PHE A 46 -3.51 -4.78 5.17
CA PHE A 46 -3.49 -3.58 6.01
C PHE A 46 -3.46 -3.88 7.51
N PHE A 47 -4.28 -4.84 7.97
CA PHE A 47 -4.32 -5.27 9.37
C PHE A 47 -3.38 -6.46 9.67
N GLY A 48 -2.75 -7.02 8.64
CA GLY A 48 -1.83 -8.14 8.75
C GLY A 48 -0.37 -7.70 8.63
N ALA A 49 0.22 -7.90 7.46
CA ALA A 49 1.64 -7.63 7.21
C ALA A 49 2.01 -6.16 7.48
N LEU A 50 1.21 -5.22 6.97
CA LEU A 50 1.52 -3.79 7.06
C LEU A 50 1.45 -3.23 8.50
N ASP A 51 0.66 -3.86 9.38
CA ASP A 51 0.55 -3.45 10.79
C ASP A 51 1.82 -3.77 11.61
N LYS A 52 2.63 -4.70 11.10
CA LYS A 52 3.87 -5.16 11.75
C LYS A 52 5.11 -4.40 11.28
N ILE A 53 4.95 -3.48 10.33
CA ILE A 53 6.06 -2.75 9.73
C ILE A 53 6.23 -1.42 10.46
N GLU A 54 7.44 -1.21 10.97
CA GLU A 54 7.79 0.05 11.61
C GLU A 54 7.91 1.18 10.59
N ARG A 55 7.58 2.39 11.03
CA ARG A 55 7.74 3.59 10.23
C ARG A 55 9.21 3.77 9.85
N PHE A 56 9.46 4.09 8.59
CA PHE A 56 10.76 4.25 7.97
C PHE A 56 11.57 2.96 7.76
N ALA A 57 10.97 1.78 7.96
CA ALA A 57 11.58 0.52 7.58
C ALA A 57 11.67 0.40 6.05
N GLU A 58 12.79 -0.12 5.54
CA GLU A 58 12.91 -0.54 4.15
C GLU A 58 12.06 -1.80 3.94
N CYS A 59 11.29 -1.81 2.85
CA CYS A 59 10.31 -2.85 2.57
C CYS A 59 10.45 -3.35 1.14
N GLU A 60 10.28 -4.66 0.96
CA GLU A 60 10.00 -5.26 -0.33
C GLU A 60 8.48 -5.34 -0.53
N LEU A 61 8.02 -4.80 -1.65
CA LEU A 61 6.60 -4.66 -1.99
C LEU A 61 6.24 -5.65 -3.10
N GLU A 62 5.13 -6.37 -2.93
CA GLU A 62 4.44 -7.05 -4.02
C GLU A 62 3.12 -6.33 -4.33
N MET A 63 2.95 -5.92 -5.58
CA MET A 63 1.83 -5.10 -6.01
C MET A 63 1.18 -5.64 -7.29
N ASP A 64 -0.14 -5.57 -7.34
CA ASP A 64 -0.92 -5.80 -8.54
C ASP A 64 -1.27 -4.46 -9.20
N PHE A 65 -0.82 -4.29 -10.45
CA PHE A 65 -1.25 -3.19 -11.30
C PHE A 65 -2.43 -3.58 -12.17
N ASN A 66 -3.52 -2.84 -12.03
CA ASN A 66 -4.68 -2.91 -12.91
C ASN A 66 -4.61 -1.80 -13.97
N PRO A 67 -4.34 -2.12 -15.24
CA PRO A 67 -4.19 -1.12 -16.30
C PRO A 67 -5.51 -0.45 -16.70
N VAL A 68 -6.65 -1.11 -16.48
CA VAL A 68 -7.98 -0.57 -16.84
C VAL A 68 -8.33 0.60 -15.92
N PHE A 69 -8.10 0.45 -14.62
CA PHE A 69 -8.38 1.48 -13.62
C PHE A 69 -7.16 2.30 -13.22
N ARG A 70 -5.99 2.02 -13.83
CA ARG A 70 -4.68 2.62 -13.51
C ARG A 70 -4.40 2.61 -12.01
N MET A 71 -4.67 1.46 -11.39
CA MET A 71 -4.64 1.29 -9.94
C MET A 71 -3.52 0.34 -9.55
N LEU A 72 -2.75 0.73 -8.54
CA LEU A 72 -1.76 -0.12 -7.91
C LEU A 72 -2.29 -0.58 -6.55
N THR A 73 -2.29 -1.89 -6.32
CA THR A 73 -2.78 -2.51 -5.10
C THR A 73 -1.66 -3.32 -4.46
N LEU A 74 -1.29 -2.98 -3.24
CA LEU A 74 -0.37 -3.76 -2.41
C LEU A 74 -1.06 -5.08 -2.02
N THR A 75 -0.43 -6.19 -2.39
CA THR A 75 -0.90 -7.53 -2.08
C THR A 75 -0.09 -8.18 -0.97
N ASP A 76 1.20 -7.86 -0.89
CA ASP A 76 2.08 -8.33 0.18
C ASP A 76 3.22 -7.35 0.44
N VAL A 77 3.80 -7.40 1.64
CA VAL A 77 4.89 -6.52 2.06
C VAL A 77 5.71 -7.16 3.17
N HIS A 78 7.04 -7.05 3.06
CA HIS A 78 7.98 -7.55 4.06
C HIS A 78 9.04 -6.49 4.34
N SER A 79 9.35 -6.26 5.62
CA SER A 79 10.51 -5.44 6.00
C SER A 79 11.81 -6.19 5.71
N VAL A 80 12.82 -5.46 5.25
CA VAL A 80 14.18 -5.97 4.99
C VAL A 80 15.03 -5.91 6.25
#